data_AF-A0A495V6Z0-F1
#
_entry.id   AF-A0A495V6Z0-F1
#
_cell.length_a   1.000
_cell.length_b   1.000
_cell.length_c   1.000
_cell.angle_alpha   90.00
_cell.angle_beta   90.00
_cell.angle_gamma   90.00
#
_symmetry.space_group_name_H-M   'P 1'
#
loop_
_entity.id
_entity.type
_entity.pdbx_description
1 polymer ?
#
loop_
_entity_poly.entity_id
_entity_poly.type
_entity_poly.pdbx_seq_one_letter_code
_entity_poly.pdbx_strand_id
1 'polypeptide(L)' 'MNIEADVEEDGTVTIQVPRRYRGKRIRVSIQEADEQAASAQWSKLSEVLDGLDQLGTHSRSHLQIIDELKRFREGS' A
#
# COMPACT_ATOMS: atom_id res chain seq x y z
N MET A 1 -4.07 9.73 13.26
CA MET A 1 -4.77 10.83 12.57
C MET A 1 -4.18 10.88 11.20
N ASN A 2 -5.00 10.67 10.18
CA ASN A 2 -4.55 10.63 8.80
C ASN A 2 -4.82 12.01 8.21
N ILE A 3 -3.80 12.60 7.57
CA ILE A 3 -3.94 13.85 6.83
C ILE A 3 -3.78 13.45 5.38
N GLU A 4 -4.78 13.77 4.56
CA GLU A 4 -4.72 13.57 3.12
C GLU A 4 -3.75 14.58 2.52
N ALA A 5 -2.94 14.11 1.58
CA ALA A 5 -1.95 14.88 0.88
C ALA A 5 -1.99 14.50 -0.60
N ASP A 6 -2.00 15.51 -1.45
CA ASP A 6 -1.93 15.34 -2.90
C ASP A 6 -0.46 15.47 -3.33
N VAL A 7 -0.02 14.56 -4.18
CA VAL A 7 1.33 14.59 -4.79
C VAL A 7 1.16 14.84 -6.27
N GLU A 8 1.65 15.97 -6.75
CA GLU A 8 1.62 16.35 -8.16
C GLU A 8 2.71 15.60 -8.95
N GLU A 9 2.57 15.54 -10.28
CA GLU A 9 3.53 14.84 -11.16
C GLU A 9 4.96 15.40 -11.09
N ASP A 10 5.12 16.67 -10.68
CA ASP A 10 6.41 17.32 -10.47
C ASP A 10 7.04 17.02 -9.09
N GLY A 11 6.36 16.22 -8.26
CA GLY A 11 6.77 15.86 -6.91
C GLY A 11 6.36 16.86 -5.83
N THR A 12 5.56 17.88 -6.14
CA THR A 12 5.04 18.82 -5.15
C THR A 12 3.99 18.15 -4.26
N VAL A 13 4.16 18.23 -2.94
CA VAL A 13 3.21 17.68 -1.95
C VAL A 13 2.39 18.80 -1.32
N THR A 14 1.08 18.77 -1.53
CA THR A 14 0.12 19.71 -0.92
C THR A 14 -0.67 19.02 0.20
N ILE A 15 -0.68 19.62 1.38
CA ILE A 15 -1.30 19.04 2.58
C ILE A 15 -2.38 19.98 3.13
N GLN A 16 -3.61 19.51 3.24
CA GLN A 16 -4.67 20.26 3.91
C GLN A 16 -4.73 19.94 5.41
N VAL A 17 -4.23 20.87 6.21
CA VAL A 17 -4.20 20.68 7.67
C VAL A 17 -5.52 21.14 8.32
N PRO A 18 -6.13 20.34 9.22
CA PRO A 18 -7.33 20.74 9.95
C PRO A 18 -7.18 22.07 10.70
N ARG A 19 -8.26 22.86 10.73
CA ARG A 19 -8.28 24.22 11.30
C ARG A 19 -7.70 24.32 12.72
N ARG A 20 -7.82 23.27 13.53
CA ARG A 20 -7.30 23.19 14.92
C ARG A 20 -5.77 23.28 15.04
N TYR A 21 -5.04 23.13 13.94
CA TYR A 21 -3.58 23.23 13.91
C TYR A 21 -3.07 24.52 13.24
N ARG A 22 -3.96 25.43 12.80
CA ARG A 22 -3.54 26.74 12.28
C ARG A 22 -2.73 27.50 13.35
N GLY A 23 -1.61 28.09 12.94
CA GLY A 23 -0.70 28.82 13.85
C GLY A 23 0.17 27.92 14.74
N LYS A 24 0.09 26.59 14.62
CA LYS A 24 0.95 25.65 15.34
C LYS A 24 2.08 25.16 14.44
N ARG A 25 3.25 24.92 15.01
CA ARG A 25 4.36 24.28 14.30
C ARG A 25 4.06 22.79 14.14
N ILE A 26 4.07 22.31 12.90
CA ILE A 26 3.89 20.89 12.55
C ILE A 26 5.16 20.43 11.85
N ARG A 27 5.65 19.25 12.21
CA ARG A 27 6.76 18.59 11.51
C ARG A 27 6.17 17.51 10.62
N VAL A 28 6.48 17.58 9.34
CA VAL A 28 6.15 16.56 8.35
C VAL A 28 7.43 15.78 8.07
N SER A 29 7.35 14.46 8.15
CA SER A 29 8.44 13.55 7.79
C SER A 29 7.92 12.62 6.71
N ILE A 30 8.50 12.76 5.52
CA ILE A 30 8.22 11.88 4.39
C ILE A 30 9.23 10.73 4.50
N GLN A 31 8.74 9.51 4.60
CA GLN A 31 9.55 8.31 4.54
C GLN A 31 9.26 7.64 3.21
N GLU A 32 10.31 7.25 2.49
CA GLU A 32 10.13 6.35 1.36
C GLU A 32 9.48 5.07 1.88
N ALA A 33 8.36 4.68 1.29
CA ALA A 33 7.83 3.36 1.52
C ALA A 33 8.88 2.40 0.99
N ASP A 34 9.55 1.70 1.89
CA ASP A 34 10.62 0.78 1.54
C ASP A 34 10.05 -0.33 0.64
N GLU A 35 10.18 -0.15 -0.68
CA GLU A 35 9.66 -1.07 -1.69
C GLU A 35 10.21 -2.48 -1.48
N GLN A 36 11.39 -2.60 -0.85
CA GLN A 36 12.03 -3.85 -0.52
C GLN A 36 11.32 -4.56 0.63
N ALA A 37 10.84 -3.81 1.64
CA ALA A 37 10.02 -4.37 2.72
C ALA A 37 8.65 -4.83 2.21
N ALA A 38 8.04 -4.08 1.28
CA ALA A 38 6.79 -4.48 0.64
C ALA A 38 6.98 -5.74 -0.25
N SER A 39 8.05 -5.79 -1.04
CA SER A 39 8.41 -6.95 -1.87
C SER A 39 8.61 -8.22 -1.02
N ALA A 40 9.32 -8.10 0.10
CA ALA A 40 9.53 -9.21 1.04
C ALA A 40 8.22 -9.72 1.68
N GLN A 41 7.27 -8.82 1.95
CA GLN A 41 5.95 -9.19 2.46
C GLN A 41 5.09 -9.91 1.40
N TRP A 42 5.11 -9.44 0.15
CA TRP A 42 4.43 -10.11 -0.96
C TRP A 42 5.02 -11.48 -1.27
N SER A 43 6.35 -11.62 -1.18
CA SER A 43 7.01 -12.91 -1.35
C SER A 43 6.57 -13.92 -0.28
N LYS A 44 6.51 -13.50 0.99
CA LYS A 44 6.02 -14.37 2.09
C LYS A 44 4.55 -14.74 1.93
N LEU A 45 3.69 -13.80 1.53
CA LEU A 45 2.29 -14.08 1.26
C LEU A 45 2.15 -15.08 0.11
N SER A 46 3.01 -14.95 -0.90
CA SER A 46 3.01 -15.83 -2.06
C SER A 46 3.38 -17.27 -1.69
N GLU A 47 4.43 -17.46 -0.89
CA GLU A 47 4.83 -18.79 -0.41
C GLU A 47 3.73 -19.48 0.41
N VAL A 48 3.00 -18.72 1.24
CA VAL A 48 1.89 -19.26 2.03
C VAL A 48 0.74 -19.72 1.13
N LEU A 49 0.41 -18.93 0.10
CA LEU A 49 -0.66 -19.25 -0.83
C LEU A 49 -0.28 -20.43 -1.76
N ASP A 50 0.99 -20.54 -2.18
CA ASP A 50 1.50 -21.71 -2.90
C ASP A 50 1.40 -22.99 -2.06
N GLY A 51 1.69 -22.91 -0.75
CA GLY A 51 1.52 -24.03 0.17
C GLY A 51 0.06 -24.47 0.32
N LEU A 52 -0.89 -23.55 0.19
CA LEU A 52 -2.33 -23.83 0.25
C LEU A 52 -2.86 -24.38 -1.09
N ASP A 53 -2.35 -23.92 -2.23
CA ASP A 53 -2.71 -24.45 -3.56
C ASP A 53 -2.27 -25.92 -3.73
N GLN A 54 -1.13 -26.31 -3.14
CA GLN A 54 -0.67 -27.71 -3.13
C GLN A 54 -1.59 -28.65 -2.33
N LEU A 55 -2.43 -28.11 -1.43
CA LEU A 55 -3.44 -28.87 -0.69
C LEU A 55 -4.74 -29.07 -1.49
N GLY A 56 -4.81 -28.58 -2.74
CA GLY A 56 -5.83 -28.95 -3.73
C GLY A 56 -7.27 -28.57 -3.38
N THR A 57 -7.48 -27.65 -2.43
CA THR A 57 -8.82 -27.35 -1.89
C THR A 57 -9.45 -26.07 -2.43
N HIS A 58 -8.80 -25.36 -3.35
CA HIS A 58 -9.24 -24.04 -3.81
C HIS A 58 -9.58 -24.01 -5.31
N SER A 59 -10.70 -23.35 -5.63
CA SER A 59 -11.23 -23.22 -6.99
C SER A 59 -10.54 -22.14 -7.83
N ARG A 60 -9.68 -21.33 -7.20
CA ARG A 60 -8.92 -20.24 -7.83
C ARG A 60 -7.45 -20.45 -7.55
N SER A 61 -6.62 -20.28 -8.57
CA SER A 61 -5.17 -20.33 -8.38
C SER A 61 -4.68 -19.07 -7.67
N HIS A 62 -3.63 -19.22 -6.89
CA HIS A 62 -2.98 -18.15 -6.17
C HIS A 62 -2.62 -16.94 -7.09
N LEU A 63 -2.18 -17.20 -8.32
CA LEU A 63 -1.90 -16.15 -9.31
C LEU A 63 -3.12 -15.26 -9.59
N GLN A 64 -4.33 -15.82 -9.62
CA GLN A 64 -5.56 -15.06 -9.84
C GLN A 64 -5.92 -14.19 -8.64
N ILE A 65 -5.66 -14.68 -7.42
CA ILE A 65 -5.93 -13.93 -6.17
C ILE A 65 -5.00 -12.72 -6.08
N ILE A 66 -3.70 -12.89 -6.38
CA ILE A 66 -2.74 -11.79 -6.39
C ILE A 66 -3.09 -10.75 -7.45
N ASP A 67 -3.48 -11.17 -8.66
CA ASP A 67 -3.80 -10.25 -9.74
C ASP A 67 -5.04 -9.40 -9.41
N GLU A 68 -6.09 -9.99 -8.83
CA GLU A 68 -7.26 -9.24 -8.36
C GLU A 68 -6.91 -8.24 -7.24
N LEU A 69 -6.07 -8.64 -6.28
CA LEU A 69 -5.63 -7.75 -5.19
C LEU A 69 -4.77 -6.59 -5.69
N LYS A 70 -3.88 -6.82 -6.66
CA LYS A 70 -3.09 -5.76 -7.29
C LYS A 70 -3.99 -4.78 -8.02
N ARG A 71 -4.94 -5.26 -8.83
CA ARG A 71 -5.90 -4.42 -9.54
C ARG A 71 -6.81 -3.62 -8.60
N PHE A 72 -7.21 -4.20 -7.46
CA PHE A 72 -7.99 -3.48 -6.45
C PHE A 72 -7.20 -2.32 -5.82
N ARG A 73 -5.90 -2.53 -5.55
CA ARG A 73 -5.01 -1.50 -4.99
C ARG A 73 -4.65 -0.40 -6.00
N GLU A 74 -4.47 -0.76 -7.26
CA GLU A 74 -4.05 0.17 -8.33
C GLU A 74 -5.24 0.91 -8.98
N GLY A 75 -6.47 0.43 -8.77
CA GLY A 75 -7.70 1.02 -9.32
C GLY A 75 -8.46 1.95 -8.37
N SER A 76 -7.88 2.39 -7.25
CA SER A 76 -8.47 3.36 -6.30
C SER A 76 -7.65 4.65 -6.23
#